data_AF-A0A3D0VI06-F1
#
_entry.id   AF-A0A3D0VI06-F1
#
_cell.length_a   1.000
_cell.length_b   1.000
_cell.length_c   1.000
_cell.angle_alpha   90.00
_cell.angle_beta   90.00
_cell.angle_gamma   90.00
#
_symmetry.space_group_name_H-M   'P 1'
#
loop_
_entity.id
_entity.type
_entity.pdbx_description
1 polymer ?
#
loop_
_entity_poly.entity_id
_entity_poly.type
_entity_poly.pdbx_seq_one_letter_code
_entity_poly.pdbx_strand_id
1 'polypeptide(L)' 'AKIFLALLGKQRGLQAPGWREASGHYGQADAFLSVADIVNPESLAKVRTNKQAAKAAAKAAKT' A
#
# COMPACT_ATOMS: atom_id res chain seq x y z
N ALA A 1 4.52 12.75 -1.61
CA ALA A 1 5.05 11.73 -0.69
C ALA A 1 3.94 10.86 -0.05
N LYS A 2 3.02 10.27 -0.84
CA LYS A 2 1.83 9.57 -0.31
C LYS A 2 2.14 8.27 0.46
N ILE A 3 3.13 7.50 -0.01
CA ILE A 3 3.57 6.25 0.63
C ILE A 3 4.19 6.52 2.00
N PHE A 4 4.97 7.60 2.12
CA PHE A 4 5.60 7.96 3.39
C PHE A 4 4.54 8.32 4.45
N LEU A 5 3.53 9.09 4.05
CA LEU A 5 2.40 9.40 4.92
C LEU A 5 1.64 8.14 5.36
N ALA A 6 1.42 7.19 4.44
CA ALA A 6 0.81 5.90 4.78
C ALA A 6 1.66 5.10 5.78
N LEU A 7 2.99 5.10 5.64
CA LEU A 7 3.89 4.43 6.58
C LEU A 7 3.83 5.06 7.98
N LEU A 8 3.78 6.39 8.05
CA LEU A 8 3.63 7.10 9.32
C LEU A 8 2.29 6.76 9.99
N GLY A 9 1.19 6.77 9.24
CA GLY A 9 -0.16 6.43 9.73
C GLY A 9 -0.31 4.98 10.15
N LYS A 10 0.17 4.04 9.33
CA LYS A 10 -0.03 2.60 9.55
C LYS A 10 0.92 1.99 10.57
N GLN A 11 2.19 2.42 10.58
CA GLN A 11 3.23 1.74 11.39
C GLN A 11 3.83 2.62 12.48
N ARG A 12 3.75 3.95 12.36
CA ARG A 12 4.34 4.89 13.34
C ARG A 12 3.31 5.58 14.21
N GLY A 13 2.05 5.18 14.12
CA GLY A 13 0.98 5.66 15.01
C GLY A 13 0.57 7.10 14.77
N LEU A 14 0.80 7.66 13.57
CA LEU A 14 0.31 9.00 13.23
C LEU A 14 -1.23 9.01 13.23
N GLN A 15 -1.82 9.91 14.02
CA GLN A 15 -3.28 10.07 14.16
C GLN A 15 -3.79 11.39 13.56
N ALA A 16 -3.04 12.00 12.65
CA ALA A 16 -3.42 13.26 12.02
C ALA A 16 -4.77 13.12 11.28
N PRO A 17 -5.79 13.94 11.56
CA PRO A 17 -7.07 13.87 10.85
C PRO A 17 -6.87 13.91 9.33
N GLY A 18 -7.55 13.03 8.60
CA GLY A 18 -7.49 13.01 7.14
C GLY A 18 -6.22 12.37 6.53
N TRP A 19 -5.34 11.75 7.33
CA TRP A 19 -4.09 11.19 6.79
C TRP A 19 -4.33 10.06 5.77
N ARG A 20 -5.42 9.30 5.93
CA ARG A 20 -5.77 8.19 5.04
C ARG A 20 -6.12 8.71 3.65
N GLU A 21 -6.99 9.71 3.58
CA GLU A 21 -7.41 10.39 2.36
C GLU A 21 -6.22 11.05 1.66
N ALA A 22 -5.37 11.75 2.42
CA ALA A 22 -4.17 12.40 1.89
C ALA A 22 -3.14 11.39 1.33
N SER A 23 -3.09 10.18 1.88
CA SER A 23 -2.23 9.09 1.39
C SER A 23 -2.81 8.32 0.18
N GLY A 24 -4.07 8.60 -0.20
CA GLY A 24 -4.73 8.03 -1.38
C GLY A 24 -4.85 6.51 -1.31
N HIS A 25 -4.56 5.81 -2.41
CA HIS A 25 -4.65 4.34 -2.47
C HIS A 25 -3.80 3.61 -1.42
N TYR A 26 -2.74 4.24 -0.89
CA TYR A 26 -1.92 3.65 0.16
C TYR A 26 -2.54 3.77 1.56
N GLY A 27 -3.56 4.62 1.74
CA GLY A 27 -4.23 4.85 3.02
C GLY A 27 -5.36 3.89 3.34
N GLN A 28 -5.80 3.08 2.36
CA GLN A 28 -6.89 2.14 2.58
C GLN A 28 -6.49 1.04 3.56
N ALA A 29 -7.43 0.64 4.42
CA ALA A 29 -7.19 -0.31 5.51
C ALA A 29 -6.73 -1.68 5.00
N ASP A 30 -7.32 -2.15 3.89
CA ASP A 30 -7.04 -3.46 3.29
C ASP A 30 -6.06 -3.39 2.10
N ALA A 31 -5.35 -2.27 1.94
CA ALA A 31 -4.33 -2.15 0.91
C ALA A 31 -3.11 -3.00 1.28
N PHE A 32 -2.72 -3.92 0.40
CA PHE A 32 -1.41 -4.57 0.40
C PHE A 32 -0.65 -4.13 -0.86
N LEU A 33 -0.31 -2.84 -0.94
CA LEU A 33 0.22 -2.23 -2.15
C LEU A 33 1.65 -1.72 -1.98
N SER A 34 2.11 -1.56 -0.74
CA SER A 34 3.36 -0.87 -0.43
C SER A 34 4.03 -1.37 0.85
N VAL A 35 5.20 -0.79 1.14
CA VAL A 35 5.94 -1.05 2.39
C VAL A 35 5.16 -0.66 3.65
N ALA A 36 4.25 0.32 3.55
CA ALA A 36 3.40 0.73 4.67
C ALA A 36 2.50 -0.41 5.16
N ASP A 37 2.28 -1.42 4.32
CA ASP A 37 1.37 -2.54 4.56
C ASP A 37 2.11 -3.80 5.06
N ILE A 38 3.45 -3.75 5.17
CA ILE A 38 4.27 -4.89 5.57
C ILE A 38 4.51 -4.82 7.08
N VAL A 39 3.85 -5.69 7.83
CA VAL A 39 3.98 -5.83 9.29
C VAL A 39 4.52 -7.20 9.71
N ASN A 40 4.49 -8.18 8.80
CA ASN A 40 4.95 -9.55 9.03
C ASN A 40 5.25 -10.26 7.67
N PRO A 41 5.84 -11.47 7.67
CA PRO A 41 6.14 -12.20 6.43
C PRO A 41 4.92 -12.49 5.55
N GLU A 42 3.73 -12.69 6.14
CA GLU A 42 2.50 -12.94 5.41
C GLU A 42 2.04 -11.71 4.60
N SER A 43 2.08 -10.53 5.22
CA SER A 43 1.78 -9.26 4.56
C SER A 43 2.77 -8.93 3.44
N LEU A 44 4.04 -9.32 3.60
CA LEU A 44 5.04 -9.23 2.53
C LEU A 44 4.65 -10.08 1.32
N ALA A 45 4.19 -11.32 1.55
CA ALA A 45 3.72 -12.19 0.47
C ALA A 45 2.52 -11.56 -0.27
N LYS A 46 1.54 -11.01 0.47
CA LYS A 46 0.38 -10.32 -0.11
C LYS A 46 0.78 -9.13 -0.98
N VAL A 47 1.69 -8.29 -0.51
CA VAL A 47 2.20 -7.13 -1.28
C VAL A 47 2.90 -7.58 -2.56
N ARG A 48 3.67 -8.67 -2.52
CA ARG A 48 4.34 -9.22 -3.71
C ARG A 48 3.35 -9.75 -4.73
N THR A 49 2.35 -10.53 -4.30
CA THR A 49 1.29 -11.05 -5.15
C THR A 49 0.51 -9.91 -5.83
N ASN A 50 0.10 -8.90 -5.07
CA ASN A 50 -0.61 -7.74 -5.62
C ASN A 50 0.22 -6.96 -6.65
N LYS A 51 1.52 -6.74 -6.37
CA LYS A 51 2.42 -6.10 -7.34
C LYS A 51 2.60 -6.92 -8.60
N GLN A 52 2.69 -8.24 -8.49
CA GLN A 52 2.81 -9.12 -9.64
C GLN A 52 1.54 -9.10 -10.50
N ALA A 53 0.36 -9.19 -9.88
CA ALA A 53 -0.92 -9.12 -10.57
C ALA A 53 -1.11 -7.76 -11.27
N ALA A 54 -0.80 -6.65 -10.59
CA ALA A 54 -0.88 -5.32 -11.18
C ALA A 54 0.07 -5.15 -12.38
N LYS A 55 1.29 -5.70 -12.28
CA LYS A 55 2.26 -5.69 -13.40
C LYS A 55 1.77 -6.55 -14.57
N ALA A 56 1.19 -7.71 -14.30
CA ALA A 56 0.61 -8.58 -15.33
C ALA A 56 -0.56 -7.91 -16.04
N ALA A 57 -1.48 -7.29 -15.29
CA ALA A 57 -2.60 -6.53 -15.85
C ALA A 57 -2.13 -5.35 -16.71
N ALA A 58 -1.15 -4.58 -16.23
CA ALA A 58 -0.57 -3.47 -16.99
C ALA A 58 0.15 -3.94 -18.27
N LYS A 59 0.77 -5.13 -18.24
CA LYS A 59 1.37 -5.74 -19.43
C LYS A 59 0.28 -6.18 -20.42
N ALA A 60 -0.79 -6.83 -19.95
CA ALA A 60 -1.91 -7.28 -20.78
C ALA A 60 -2.63 -6.10 -21.46
N ALA A 61 -2.89 -5.02 -20.72
CA ALA A 61 -3.53 -3.81 -21.26
C ALA A 61 -2.68 -3.03 -22.27
N LYS A 62 -1.38 -3.35 -22.38
CA LYS A 62 -0.45 -2.74 -23.35
C LYS A 62 -0.31 -3.56 -24.63
N THR A 63 -0.92 -4.74 -24.69
CA THR A 63 -0.97 -5.64 -25.85
C THR A 63 -2.31 -5.48 -26.54
#